data_AF-A0AA40RXR1-F1
#
_entry.id   AF-A0AA40RXR1-F1
#
_cell.length_a   1.000
_cell.length_b   1.000
_cell.length_c   1.000
_cell.angle_alpha   90.00
_cell.angle_beta   90.00
_cell.angle_gamma   90.00
#
_symmetry.space_group_name_H-M   'P 1'
#
loop_
_entity.id
_entity.type
_entity.pdbx_description
1 polymer ?
#
loop_
_entity_poly.entity_id
_entity_poly.type
_entity_poly.pdbx_seq_one_letter_code
_entity_poly.pdbx_strand_id
1 'polypeptide(L)' 'MAFELVDRASGAAKFTATRCVLVFGSNAQLRSVAEVYAGSDGVTRFAENFAKVWDKVMMPDRYDVRS' A
#
# COMPACT_ATOMS: atom_id res chain seq x y z
N MET A 1 5.64 15.73 -8.84
CA MET A 1 4.49 15.94 -9.75
C MET A 1 3.33 15.09 -9.25
N ALA A 2 2.19 15.71 -8.93
CA ALA A 2 1.00 15.08 -8.35
C ALA A 2 -0.17 15.07 -9.36
N PHE A 3 -1.12 14.17 -9.15
CA PHE A 3 -2.31 13.93 -9.97
C PHE A 3 -3.56 14.06 -9.10
N GLU A 4 -4.64 14.58 -9.67
CA GLU A 4 -5.95 14.62 -9.02
C GLU A 4 -6.78 13.38 -9.39
N LEU A 5 -7.41 12.77 -8.39
CA LEU A 5 -8.42 11.75 -8.58
C LEU A 5 -9.78 12.42 -8.44
N VAL A 6 -10.43 12.59 -9.59
CA VAL A 6 -11.74 13.23 -9.67
C VAL A 6 -12.86 12.20 -9.54
N ASP A 7 -13.92 12.60 -8.85
CA ASP A 7 -15.18 11.88 -8.91
C ASP A 7 -15.73 11.88 -10.32
N ARG A 8 -16.12 10.71 -10.84
CA ARG A 8 -16.57 10.60 -12.24
C ARG A 8 -17.92 11.27 -12.50
N ALA A 9 -18.78 11.39 -11.49
CA ALA A 9 -20.12 11.94 -11.67
C ALA A 9 -20.12 13.48 -11.54
N SER A 10 -19.41 14.01 -10.54
CA SER A 10 -19.38 15.45 -10.24
C SER A 10 -18.19 16.20 -10.82
N GLY A 11 -17.12 15.50 -11.23
CA GLY A 11 -15.87 16.12 -11.66
C GLY A 11 -15.05 16.76 -10.53
N ALA A 12 -15.55 16.71 -9.29
CA ALA A 12 -14.86 17.27 -8.14
C ALA A 12 -13.61 16.45 -7.78
N ALA A 13 -12.50 17.12 -7.51
CA ALA A 13 -11.29 16.48 -7.00
C ALA A 13 -11.55 15.88 -5.61
N LYS A 14 -11.39 14.55 -5.48
CA LYS A 14 -11.56 13.81 -4.23
C LYS A 14 -10.23 13.56 -3.52
N PHE A 15 -9.19 13.23 -4.28
CA PHE A 15 -7.87 12.90 -3.72
C PHE A 15 -6.75 13.46 -4.59
N THR A 16 -5.56 13.59 -4.00
CA THR A 16 -4.32 13.88 -4.72
C THR A 16 -3.35 12.72 -4.50
N ALA A 17 -2.68 12.27 -5.56
CA ALA A 17 -1.75 11.16 -5.51
C ALA A 17 -0.53 11.40 -6.40
N THR A 18 0.57 10.69 -6.12
CA THR A 18 1.73 10.65 -7.01
C THR A 18 1.78 9.32 -7.75
N ARG A 19 2.72 9.19 -8.71
CA ARG A 19 2.95 7.92 -9.41
C ARG A 19 3.26 6.76 -8.46
N CYS A 20 3.91 7.03 -7.33
CA CYS A 20 4.22 6.02 -6.31
C CYS A 20 2.98 5.36 -5.72
N VAL A 21 1.85 6.08 -5.66
CA VAL A 21 0.57 5.52 -5.22
C VAL A 21 -0.17 4.89 -6.40
N LEU A 22 -0.25 5.60 -7.53
CA LEU A 22 -1.05 5.17 -8.69
C LEU A 22 -0.54 3.88 -9.35
N VAL A 23 0.76 3.57 -9.22
CA VAL A 23 1.36 2.36 -9.79
C VAL A 23 0.71 1.06 -9.26
N PHE A 24 0.21 1.08 -8.02
CA PHE A 24 -0.52 -0.06 -7.43
C PHE A 24 -1.87 -0.33 -8.11
N GLY A 25 -2.44 0.64 -8.82
CA GLY A 25 -3.67 0.46 -9.59
C GLY A 25 -3.46 0.19 -11.09
N SER A 26 -2.25 0.44 -11.61
CA SER A 26 -1.95 0.40 -13.05
C SER A 26 -1.06 -0.78 -13.48
N ASN A 27 -0.16 -1.25 -12.60
CA ASN A 27 0.66 -2.43 -12.88
C ASN A 27 -0.08 -3.70 -12.48
N ALA A 28 -0.22 -4.67 -13.39
CA ALA A 28 -1.03 -5.87 -13.16
C ALA A 28 -0.60 -6.69 -11.92
N GLN A 29 0.71 -6.81 -11.68
CA GLN A 29 1.22 -7.57 -10.53
C GLN A 29 0.95 -6.83 -9.21
N LEU A 30 1.25 -5.54 -9.15
CA LEU A 30 0.99 -4.73 -7.95
C LEU A 30 -0.50 -4.58 -7.66
N ARG A 31 -1.32 -4.50 -8.71
CA ARG A 31 -2.78 -4.48 -8.59
C ARG A 31 -3.33 -5.76 -8.00
N SER A 32 -2.84 -6.92 -8.45
CA SER A 32 -3.23 -8.21 -7.86
C SER A 32 -2.94 -8.23 -6.35
N VAL A 33 -1.79 -7.72 -5.91
CA VAL A 33 -1.46 -7.63 -4.47
C VAL A 33 -2.41 -6.68 -3.74
N ALA A 34 -2.70 -5.50 -4.31
CA ALA A 34 -3.61 -4.52 -3.73
C ALA A 34 -5.04 -5.08 -3.58
N GLU A 35 -5.52 -5.84 -4.55
CA GLU A 35 -6.86 -6.46 -4.52
C GLU A 35 -7.01 -7.49 -3.39
N VAL A 36 -5.96 -8.25 -3.04
CA VAL A 36 -6.04 -9.16 -1.88
C VAL A 36 -6.18 -8.39 -0.57
N TYR A 37 -5.56 -7.22 -0.43
CA TYR A 37 -5.72 -6.40 0.77
C TYR A 37 -7.01 -5.57 0.79
N ALA A 38 -7.61 -5.31 -0.37
CA ALA A 38 -8.91 -4.66 -0.51
C ALA A 38 -10.11 -5.63 -0.40
N GLY A 39 -9.85 -6.95 -0.31
CA GLY A 39 -10.87 -7.96 -0.06
C GLY A 39 -11.56 -7.82 1.29
N SER A 40 -12.68 -8.51 1.49
CA SER A 40 -13.51 -8.42 2.70
C SER A 40 -12.78 -8.83 3.99
N ASP A 41 -11.81 -9.73 3.90
CA ASP A 41 -10.93 -10.19 4.99
C ASP A 41 -9.55 -9.50 4.98
N GLY A 42 -9.34 -8.54 4.08
CA GLY A 42 -8.05 -7.95 3.78
C GLY A 42 -7.50 -7.04 4.89
N VAL A 43 -8.36 -6.45 5.73
CA VAL A 43 -7.97 -5.48 6.77
C VAL A 43 -7.11 -6.13 7.86
N THR A 44 -7.57 -7.24 8.44
CA THR A 44 -6.81 -7.96 9.47
C THR A 44 -5.49 -8.47 8.92
N ARG A 45 -5.53 -9.07 7.72
CA ARG A 45 -4.34 -9.56 7.02
C ARG A 45 -3.35 -8.44 6.71
N PHE A 46 -3.83 -7.26 6.34
CA PHE A 46 -2.99 -6.09 6.11
C PHE A 46 -2.29 -5.66 7.40
N ALA A 47 -3.03 -5.51 8.50
CA ALA A 47 -2.46 -5.06 9.77
C ALA A 47 -1.36 -6.01 10.27
N GLU A 48 -1.61 -7.32 10.25
CA GLU A 48 -0.63 -8.34 10.65
C GLU A 48 0.62 -8.33 9.77
N ASN A 49 0.43 -8.31 8.44
CA ASN A 49 1.56 -8.32 7.51
C ASN A 49 2.35 -7.01 7.56
N PHE A 50 1.67 -5.88 7.75
CA PHE A 50 2.31 -4.59 7.91
C PHE A 50 3.19 -4.57 9.16
N ALA A 51 2.67 -5.05 10.30
CA ALA A 51 3.45 -5.13 11.55
C ALA A 51 4.68 -6.04 11.39
N LYS A 52 4.53 -7.21 10.75
CA LYS A 52 5.65 -8.13 10.47
C LYS A 52 6.72 -7.49 9.58
N VAL A 53 6.33 -6.79 8.53
CA VAL A 53 7.28 -6.12 7.63
C VAL A 53 7.95 -4.94 8.33
N TRP A 54 7.21 -4.20 9.16
CA TRP A 54 7.76 -3.12 9.97
C TRP A 54 8.87 -3.64 10.90
N ASP A 55 8.57 -4.68 11.68
CA ASP A 55 9.56 -5.34 12.54
C ASP A 55 10.78 -5.81 11.74
N LYS A 56 10.56 -6.50 10.62
CA LYS A 56 11.64 -6.93 9.72
C LYS A 56 12.54 -5.78 9.25
N VAL A 57 11.98 -4.61 8.97
CA VAL A 57 12.73 -3.42 8.52
C VAL A 57 13.45 -2.73 9.68
N MET A 58 13.02 -2.93 10.92
CA MET A 58 13.68 -2.37 12.11
C MET A 58 14.81 -3.24 12.67
N MET A 59 14.96 -4.48 12.19
CA MET A 59 16.02 -5.41 12.60
C MET A 59 17.25 -5.60 11.67
N PRO A 60 17.37 -5.06 10.43
CA PRO A 60 18.48 -5.40 9.53
C PRO A 60 19.88 -5.07 10.07
N ASP A 61 19.99 -4.05 10.92
CA ASP A 61 21.23 -3.56 11.51
C ASP A 61 21.45 -4.01 12.97
N ARG A 62 20.48 -4.73 13.56
CA ARG A 62 20.54 -5.27 14.92
C ARG A 62 21.34 -6.58 14.97
N TYR A 63 22.63 -6.49 14.67
CA TYR A 63 23.55 -7.63 14.77
C TYR A 63 23.82 -8.07 16.22
N ASP A 64 23.48 -7.24 17.19
CA ASP A 64 23.63 -7.46 18.63
C ASP A 64 22.62 -8.45 19.23
N VAL A 65 21.47 -8.65 18.57
CA VAL A 65 20.38 -9.52 19.05
C VAL A 65 20.26 -10.83 18.28
N ARG A 66 21.15 -11.07 17.30
CA ARG A 66 21.22 -12.33 16.56
C ARG A 66 22.29 -13.22 17.20
N SER A 67 21.86 -14.21 17.98
CA SER A 67 22.68 -15.32 18.48
C SER A 67 22.35 -16.61 17.73
#